data_AF-A0A1M5DBZ7-F1
#
_entry.id   AF-A0A1M5DBZ7-F1
#
_cell.length_a   1.000
_cell.length_b   1.000
_cell.length_c   1.000
_cell.angle_alpha   90.00
_cell.angle_beta   90.00
_cell.angle_gamma   90.00
#
_symmetry.space_group_name_H-M   'P 1'
#
loop_
_entity.id
_entity.type
_entity.pdbx_description
1 polymer ?
#
loop_
_entity_poly.entity_id
_entity_poly.type
_entity_poly.pdbx_seq_one_letter_code
_entity_poly.pdbx_strand_id
1 'polypeptide(L)'
;RFTDILHEKGYAYISYLQPACKDWNEDLKAQHGITPIPAKPHPKLEACKELCGEIRYLCSHIKSVKNPHEMLMEHYEKAVPLMQSSRSTDRQKAVLMEQLLSMAVYALFAVMAQYRQLEKPMNFKQLTDELCHSYHPHQDRGKLKTKAEDIQQDVNAINAQLKTSGIRTLEDKQKLIASYMSFALNCVKAQIFICLEEQEQKIEALQKQNEERVDYMQAVCEEFMQPGI
;
A
#
# COMPACT_ATOMS: atom_id res chain seq x y z
N ARG A 1 -10.32 -9.60 14.25
CA ARG A 1 -10.12 -9.44 15.72
C ARG A 1 -11.44 -9.49 16.50
N PHE A 2 -12.39 -8.56 16.34
CA PHE A 2 -13.66 -8.63 17.08
C PHE A 2 -14.51 -9.83 16.66
N THR A 3 -14.56 -10.15 15.36
CA THR A 3 -15.24 -11.34 14.84
C THR A 3 -14.66 -12.63 15.45
N ASP A 4 -13.33 -12.73 15.53
CA ASP A 4 -12.65 -13.90 16.11
C ASP A 4 -12.95 -14.05 17.61
N ILE A 5 -12.91 -12.94 18.37
CA ILE A 5 -13.29 -12.91 19.80
C ILE A 5 -14.76 -13.32 19.99
N LEU A 6 -15.65 -12.90 19.10
CA LEU A 6 -17.07 -13.23 19.18
C LEU A 6 -17.32 -14.70 18.82
N HIS A 7 -16.58 -15.26 17.86
CA HIS A 7 -16.62 -16.69 17.56
C HIS A 7 -16.13 -17.55 18.74
N GLU A 8 -15.03 -17.16 19.38
CA GLU A 8 -14.53 -17.82 20.60
C GLU A 8 -15.55 -17.83 21.75
N LYS A 9 -16.47 -16.84 21.78
CA LYS A 9 -17.56 -16.75 22.75
C LYS A 9 -18.85 -17.46 22.33
N GLY A 10 -18.84 -18.22 21.24
CA GLY A 10 -19.97 -19.02 20.78
C GLY A 10 -21.00 -18.26 19.93
N TYR A 11 -20.70 -17.03 19.50
CA TYR A 11 -21.57 -16.32 18.54
C TYR A 11 -21.34 -16.87 17.13
N ALA A 12 -22.34 -17.57 16.58
CA ALA A 12 -22.27 -18.18 15.26
C ALA A 12 -22.67 -17.23 14.11
N TYR A 13 -23.46 -16.20 14.41
CA TYR A 13 -24.01 -15.26 13.42
C TYR A 13 -23.53 -13.84 13.72
N ILE A 14 -22.35 -13.51 13.22
CA ILE A 14 -21.75 -12.19 13.38
C ILE A 14 -21.83 -11.48 12.02
N SER A 15 -22.75 -10.53 11.90
CA SER A 15 -22.82 -9.64 10.74
C SER A 15 -22.17 -8.31 11.05
N TYR A 16 -21.29 -7.84 10.16
CA TYR A 16 -20.74 -6.50 10.24
C TYR A 16 -21.73 -5.50 9.64
N LEU A 17 -22.23 -4.58 10.46
CA LEU A 17 -23.01 -3.45 9.97
C LEU A 17 -22.06 -2.30 9.64
N GLN A 18 -22.16 -1.77 8.42
CA GLN A 18 -21.47 -0.56 8.00
C GLN A 18 -22.48 0.57 7.86
N PRO A 19 -22.12 1.80 8.27
CA PRO A 19 -22.93 2.96 7.95
C PRO A 19 -22.96 3.18 6.43
N ALA A 20 -24.08 3.69 5.91
CA ALA A 20 -24.22 4.02 4.49
C ALA A 20 -23.50 5.33 4.14
N CYS A 21 -23.41 6.24 5.11
CA CYS A 21 -22.69 7.51 5.06
C CYS A 21 -21.31 7.38 5.73
N LYS A 22 -20.55 8.49 5.81
CA LYS A 22 -19.19 8.51 6.38
C LYS A 22 -19.10 7.81 7.75
N ASP A 23 -20.11 7.97 8.59
CA ASP A 23 -20.25 7.31 9.89
C ASP A 23 -21.74 7.22 10.30
N TRP A 24 -22.02 6.55 11.41
CA TRP A 24 -23.38 6.39 11.93
C TRP A 24 -24.07 7.73 12.26
N ASN A 25 -23.31 8.79 12.57
CA ASN A 25 -23.92 10.12 12.82
C ASN A 25 -24.42 10.73 11.51
N GLU A 26 -23.71 10.53 10.41
CA GLU A 26 -24.16 10.97 9.08
C GLU A 26 -25.37 10.17 8.59
N ASP A 27 -25.47 8.87 8.93
CA ASP A 27 -26.70 8.09 8.69
C ASP A 27 -27.89 8.66 9.48
N LEU A 28 -27.68 9.04 10.74
CA LEU A 28 -28.72 9.69 11.55
C LEU A 28 -29.11 11.06 10.98
N LYS A 29 -28.15 11.86 10.51
CA LYS A 29 -28.43 13.12 9.81
C LYS A 29 -29.32 12.90 8.58
N ALA A 30 -28.99 11.90 7.77
CA ALA A 30 -29.79 11.53 6.59
C ALA A 30 -31.24 11.18 6.96
N GLN A 31 -31.43 10.40 8.04
CA GLN A 31 -32.75 10.01 8.54
C GLN A 31 -33.58 11.22 9.03
N HIS A 32 -32.92 12.29 9.47
CA HIS A 32 -33.56 13.50 9.99
C HIS A 32 -33.56 14.69 9.00
N GLY A 33 -33.34 14.42 7.70
CA GLY A 33 -33.43 15.44 6.65
C GLY A 33 -32.26 16.43 6.62
N ILE A 34 -31.16 16.13 7.33
CA ILE A 34 -29.91 16.90 7.28
C ILE A 34 -29.03 16.27 6.20
N THR A 35 -28.48 17.09 5.30
CA THR A 35 -27.58 16.62 4.23
C THR A 35 -26.39 15.85 4.83
N PRO A 36 -26.28 14.53 4.57
CA PRO A 36 -25.23 13.71 5.15
C PRO A 36 -23.94 13.83 4.34
N ILE A 37 -22.81 13.56 4.99
CA ILE A 37 -21.54 13.39 4.31
C ILE A 37 -21.47 11.94 3.75
N PRO A 38 -21.31 11.76 2.42
CA PRO A 38 -21.26 10.43 1.84
C PRO A 38 -20.03 9.66 2.31
N ALA A 39 -20.15 8.34 2.36
CA ALA A 39 -19.01 7.46 2.59
C ALA A 39 -17.98 7.68 1.48
N LYS A 40 -16.75 8.03 1.87
CA LYS A 40 -15.61 8.09 0.96
C LYS A 40 -14.80 6.81 1.09
N PRO A 41 -14.33 6.20 -0.02
CA PRO A 41 -13.43 5.07 0.05
C PRO A 41 -12.17 5.44 0.85
N HIS A 42 -11.67 4.49 1.64
CA HIS A 42 -10.47 4.74 2.45
C HIS A 42 -9.26 4.97 1.51
N PRO A 43 -8.50 6.09 1.61
CA PRO A 43 -7.46 6.45 0.64
C PRO A 43 -6.43 5.35 0.41
N LYS A 44 -5.97 4.70 1.49
CA LYS A 44 -5.08 3.54 1.41
C LYS A 44 -5.65 2.34 0.63
N LEU A 45 -6.94 2.05 0.76
CA LEU A 45 -7.58 0.94 0.04
C LEU A 45 -7.72 1.27 -1.45
N GLU A 46 -7.98 2.54 -1.78
CA GLU A 46 -8.03 3.01 -3.16
C GLU A 46 -6.66 2.92 -3.82
N ALA A 47 -5.63 3.47 -3.19
CA ALA A 47 -4.24 3.37 -3.66
C ALA A 47 -3.80 1.90 -3.81
N CYS A 48 -4.18 1.01 -2.88
CA CYS A 48 -3.90 -0.42 -3.00
C CYS A 48 -4.52 -1.04 -4.26
N LYS A 49 -5.79 -0.72 -4.56
CA LYS A 49 -6.49 -1.23 -5.75
C LYS A 49 -5.84 -0.73 -7.03
N GLU A 50 -5.47 0.55 -7.08
CA GLU A 50 -4.78 1.15 -8.23
C GLU A 50 -3.43 0.46 -8.48
N LEU A 51 -2.59 0.36 -7.45
CA LEU A 51 -1.28 -0.29 -7.54
C LEU A 51 -1.39 -1.77 -7.94
N CYS A 52 -2.36 -2.51 -7.37
CA CYS A 52 -2.58 -3.91 -7.79
C CYS A 52 -3.05 -3.99 -9.25
N GLY A 53 -3.83 -3.01 -9.72
CA GLY A 53 -4.23 -2.87 -11.12
C GLY A 53 -3.04 -2.62 -12.04
N GLU A 54 -2.12 -1.73 -11.64
CA GLU A 54 -0.89 -1.42 -12.37
C GLU A 54 0.06 -2.63 -12.43
N ILE A 55 0.28 -3.30 -11.29
CA ILE A 55 1.06 -4.55 -11.23
C ILE A 55 0.47 -5.59 -12.20
N ARG A 56 -0.86 -5.80 -12.17
CA ARG A 56 -1.53 -6.74 -13.07
C ARG A 56 -1.33 -6.36 -14.54
N TYR A 57 -1.46 -5.07 -14.85
CA TYR A 57 -1.24 -4.55 -16.19
C TYR A 57 0.19 -4.87 -16.66
N LEU A 58 1.21 -4.53 -15.88
CA LEU A 58 2.61 -4.81 -16.21
C LEU A 58 2.87 -6.31 -16.38
N CYS A 59 2.39 -7.14 -15.46
CA CYS A 59 2.49 -8.59 -15.55
C CYS A 59 1.88 -9.17 -16.83
N SER A 60 0.77 -8.59 -17.34
CA SER A 60 0.14 -9.03 -18.58
C SER A 60 0.89 -8.63 -19.86
N HIS A 61 1.77 -7.63 -19.79
CA HIS A 61 2.54 -7.13 -20.94
C HIS A 61 3.97 -7.70 -21.00
N ILE A 62 4.46 -8.28 -19.91
CA ILE A 62 5.76 -8.94 -19.88
C ILE A 62 5.62 -10.37 -20.39
N LYS A 63 6.21 -10.65 -21.57
CA LYS A 63 6.09 -11.95 -22.25
C LYS A 63 6.68 -13.13 -21.48
N SER A 64 7.87 -12.94 -20.90
CA SER A 64 8.59 -13.97 -20.16
C SER A 64 9.69 -13.36 -19.30
N VAL A 65 9.89 -13.93 -18.11
CA VAL A 65 10.99 -13.59 -17.19
C VAL A 65 11.73 -14.87 -16.86
N LYS A 66 13.01 -14.96 -17.25
CA LYS A 66 13.82 -16.16 -17.03
C LYS A 66 14.23 -16.33 -15.56
N ASN A 67 14.73 -15.26 -14.94
CA ASN A 67 15.21 -15.27 -13.57
C ASN A 67 14.49 -14.19 -12.73
N PRO A 68 13.22 -14.41 -12.32
CA PRO A 68 12.45 -13.40 -11.60
C PRO A 68 13.14 -12.92 -10.32
N HIS A 69 13.76 -13.83 -9.56
CA HIS A 69 14.46 -13.47 -8.33
C HIS A 69 15.69 -12.60 -8.57
N GLU A 70 16.45 -12.85 -9.63
CA GLU A 70 17.63 -12.05 -9.98
C GLU A 70 17.24 -10.63 -10.36
N MET A 71 16.20 -10.49 -11.21
CA MET A 71 15.65 -9.18 -11.58
C MET A 71 15.13 -8.43 -10.36
N LEU A 72 14.42 -9.12 -9.46
CA LEU A 72 13.96 -8.55 -8.20
C LEU A 72 15.12 -8.00 -7.38
N MET A 73 16.22 -8.76 -7.25
CA MET A 73 17.38 -8.31 -6.49
C MET A 73 18.08 -7.10 -7.11
N GLU A 74 18.15 -7.01 -8.44
CA GLU A 74 18.69 -5.82 -9.13
C GLU A 74 17.92 -4.54 -8.78
N HIS A 75 16.59 -4.61 -8.76
CA HIS A 75 15.75 -3.48 -8.36
C HIS A 75 15.82 -3.21 -6.86
N TYR A 76 15.94 -4.26 -6.03
CA TYR A 76 16.11 -4.13 -4.60
C TYR A 76 17.38 -3.34 -4.24
N GLU A 77 18.52 -3.67 -4.86
CA GLU A 77 19.79 -2.97 -4.64
C GLU A 77 19.70 -1.47 -4.96
N LYS A 78 18.94 -1.11 -6.00
CA LYS A 78 18.66 0.30 -6.37
C LYS A 78 17.71 0.99 -5.39
N ALA A 79 16.76 0.26 -4.81
CA ALA A 79 15.76 0.80 -3.88
C ALA A 79 16.32 1.06 -2.47
N VAL A 80 17.22 0.21 -1.97
CA VAL A 80 17.78 0.30 -0.60
C VAL A 80 18.27 1.70 -0.22
N PRO A 81 19.17 2.36 -0.98
CA PRO A 81 19.66 3.68 -0.59
C PRO A 81 18.56 4.75 -0.58
N LEU A 82 17.54 4.61 -1.43
CA LEU A 82 16.43 5.55 -1.52
C LEU A 82 15.46 5.39 -0.34
N MET A 83 15.24 4.16 0.13
CA MET A 83 14.40 3.88 1.30
C MET A 83 15.04 4.31 2.63
N GLN A 84 16.37 4.33 2.69
CA GLN A 84 17.13 4.73 3.89
C GLN A 84 17.36 6.25 3.99
N SER A 85 17.12 6.99 2.90
CA SER A 85 17.28 8.44 2.93
C SER A 85 16.23 9.09 3.82
N SER A 86 16.68 9.93 4.76
CA SER A 86 15.78 10.73 5.60
C SER A 86 15.14 11.91 4.85
N ARG A 87 15.73 12.29 3.71
CA ARG A 87 15.25 13.38 2.84
C ARG A 87 15.38 12.94 1.39
N SER A 88 14.25 12.64 0.77
CA SER A 88 14.18 12.25 -0.64
C SER A 88 13.54 13.38 -1.44
N THR A 89 14.22 13.79 -2.52
CA THR A 89 13.65 14.68 -3.53
C THR A 89 12.50 13.97 -4.27
N ASP A 90 11.60 14.72 -4.91
CA ASP A 90 10.50 14.14 -5.69
C ASP A 90 11.00 13.18 -6.77
N ARG A 91 12.14 13.51 -7.40
CA ARG A 91 12.79 12.61 -8.36
C ARG A 91 13.23 11.29 -7.72
N GLN A 92 13.79 11.32 -6.51
CA GLN A 92 14.20 10.11 -5.80
C GLN A 92 12.99 9.27 -5.36
N LYS A 93 11.89 9.91 -4.94
CA LYS A 93 10.64 9.23 -4.64
C LYS A 93 10.05 8.53 -5.87
N ALA A 94 10.02 9.20 -7.02
CA ALA A 94 9.54 8.62 -8.27
C ALA A 94 10.37 7.40 -8.69
N VAL A 95 11.71 7.49 -8.62
CA VAL A 95 12.59 6.35 -8.91
C VAL A 95 12.34 5.20 -7.92
N LEU A 96 12.17 5.50 -6.63
CA LEU A 96 11.86 4.49 -5.61
C LEU A 96 10.53 3.79 -5.90
N MET A 97 9.49 4.53 -6.29
CA MET A 97 8.20 3.94 -6.68
C MET A 97 8.36 2.97 -7.86
N GLU A 98 9.11 3.35 -8.90
CA GLU A 98 9.40 2.48 -10.04
C GLU A 98 10.14 1.21 -9.62
N GLN A 99 11.14 1.32 -8.71
CA GLN A 99 11.84 0.15 -8.20
C GLN A 99 10.92 -0.77 -7.38
N LEU A 100 10.11 -0.22 -6.49
CA LEU A 100 9.15 -0.97 -5.67
C LEU A 100 8.09 -1.67 -6.52
N LEU A 101 7.61 -1.00 -7.57
CA LEU A 101 6.67 -1.57 -8.54
C LEU A 101 7.29 -2.75 -9.29
N SER A 102 8.52 -2.57 -9.78
CA SER A 102 9.27 -3.62 -10.48
C SER A 102 9.53 -4.81 -9.56
N MET A 103 9.94 -4.57 -8.32
CA MET A 103 10.14 -5.60 -7.29
C MET A 103 8.86 -6.42 -7.05
N ALA A 104 7.70 -5.76 -6.90
CA ALA A 104 6.42 -6.45 -6.72
C ALA A 104 6.05 -7.31 -7.95
N VAL A 105 6.25 -6.78 -9.17
CA VAL A 105 6.01 -7.51 -10.42
C VAL A 105 6.89 -8.76 -10.48
N TYR A 106 8.19 -8.64 -10.25
CA TYR A 106 9.11 -9.78 -10.29
C TYR A 106 8.86 -10.80 -9.19
N ALA A 107 8.39 -10.37 -8.01
CA ALA A 107 7.93 -11.28 -6.97
C ALA A 107 6.73 -12.12 -7.43
N LEU A 108 5.74 -11.52 -8.13
CA LEU A 108 4.62 -12.27 -8.69
C LEU A 108 5.06 -13.24 -9.80
N PHE A 109 6.05 -12.87 -10.62
CA PHE A 109 6.66 -13.81 -11.57
C PHE A 109 7.36 -14.99 -10.86
N ALA A 110 8.03 -14.74 -9.73
CA ALA A 110 8.63 -15.80 -8.92
C ALA A 110 7.55 -16.73 -8.34
N VAL A 111 6.44 -16.19 -7.83
CA VAL A 111 5.28 -16.96 -7.36
C VAL A 111 4.68 -17.81 -8.49
N MET A 112 4.48 -17.22 -9.68
CA MET A 112 4.00 -17.95 -10.86
C MET A 112 4.92 -19.11 -11.23
N ALA A 113 6.23 -18.94 -11.14
CA ALA A 113 7.19 -20.01 -11.39
C ALA A 113 7.05 -21.16 -10.39
N GLN A 114 6.81 -20.86 -9.10
CA GLN A 114 6.55 -21.88 -8.09
C GLN A 114 5.25 -22.65 -8.35
N TYR A 115 4.15 -21.96 -8.66
CA TYR A 115 2.87 -22.60 -8.98
C TYR A 115 2.96 -23.51 -10.22
N ARG A 116 3.75 -23.12 -11.23
CA ARG A 116 4.04 -23.95 -12.40
C ARG A 116 4.73 -25.26 -12.03
N GLN A 117 5.68 -25.22 -11.10
CA GLN A 117 6.36 -26.42 -10.57
C GLN A 117 5.50 -27.26 -9.63
N LEU A 118 4.36 -26.74 -9.19
CA LEU A 118 3.35 -27.46 -8.40
C LEU A 118 2.20 -27.98 -9.26
N GLU A 119 2.26 -27.77 -10.59
CA GLU A 119 1.20 -28.14 -11.54
C GLU A 119 -0.18 -27.56 -11.17
N LYS A 120 -0.18 -26.43 -10.45
CA LYS A 120 -1.40 -25.72 -10.05
C LYS A 120 -1.63 -24.53 -10.99
N PRO A 121 -2.76 -24.48 -11.72
CA PRO A 121 -3.07 -23.35 -12.58
C PRO A 121 -3.31 -22.11 -11.72
N MET A 122 -2.58 -21.04 -12.03
CA MET A 122 -2.71 -19.73 -11.41
C MET A 122 -2.57 -18.66 -12.49
N ASN A 123 -3.14 -17.47 -12.27
CA ASN A 123 -2.94 -16.33 -13.16
C ASN A 123 -2.71 -15.03 -12.36
N PHE A 124 -2.21 -14.00 -13.05
CA PHE A 124 -1.89 -12.72 -12.41
C PHE A 124 -3.10 -11.98 -11.84
N LYS A 125 -4.30 -12.21 -12.38
CA LYS A 125 -5.52 -11.64 -11.78
C LYS A 125 -5.75 -12.25 -10.40
N GLN A 126 -5.70 -13.57 -10.26
CA GLN A 126 -5.85 -14.24 -8.97
C GLN A 126 -4.78 -13.80 -7.96
N LEU A 127 -3.52 -13.68 -8.39
CA LEU A 127 -2.44 -13.23 -7.50
C LEU A 127 -2.61 -11.77 -7.05
N THR A 128 -3.00 -10.87 -7.96
CA THR A 128 -3.21 -9.46 -7.60
C THR A 128 -4.49 -9.24 -6.79
N ASP A 129 -5.53 -10.05 -7.02
CA ASP A 129 -6.71 -10.08 -6.17
C ASP A 129 -6.32 -10.56 -4.77
N GLU A 130 -5.58 -11.66 -4.62
CA GLU A 130 -5.07 -12.15 -3.33
C GLU A 130 -4.22 -11.11 -2.60
N LEU A 131 -3.32 -10.43 -3.33
CA LEU A 131 -2.48 -9.36 -2.82
C LEU A 131 -3.32 -8.19 -2.27
N CYS A 132 -4.35 -7.77 -3.02
CA CYS A 132 -5.25 -6.69 -2.62
C CYS A 132 -6.11 -7.09 -1.40
N HIS A 133 -6.64 -8.32 -1.36
CA HIS A 133 -7.42 -8.81 -0.22
C HIS A 133 -6.59 -8.94 1.07
N SER A 134 -5.29 -9.24 0.93
CA SER A 134 -4.36 -9.35 2.05
C SER A 134 -3.94 -7.99 2.63
N TYR A 135 -4.30 -6.89 1.97
CA TYR A 135 -4.00 -5.56 2.45
C TYR A 135 -4.98 -5.10 3.53
N HIS A 136 -4.43 -4.76 4.69
CA HIS A 136 -5.20 -4.33 5.86
C HIS A 136 -4.68 -2.99 6.39
N PRO A 137 -5.42 -1.87 6.18
CA PRO A 137 -4.98 -0.54 6.60
C PRO A 137 -4.61 -0.43 8.08
N HIS A 138 -5.27 -1.20 8.94
CA HIS A 138 -5.02 -1.21 10.38
C HIS A 138 -3.70 -1.89 10.78
N GLN A 139 -3.14 -2.74 9.91
CA GLN A 139 -1.84 -3.39 10.07
C GLN A 139 -0.72 -2.61 9.36
N ASP A 140 -1.07 -1.76 8.38
CA ASP A 140 -0.13 -0.90 7.67
C ASP A 140 0.18 0.37 8.48
N ARG A 141 1.11 0.21 9.44
CA ARG A 141 1.60 1.26 10.33
C ARG A 141 3.09 1.51 10.10
N GLY A 142 3.58 2.65 10.58
CA GLY A 142 4.99 2.99 10.54
C GLY A 142 5.39 3.84 9.32
N LYS A 143 6.62 4.34 9.37
CA LYS A 143 7.21 5.22 8.36
C LYS A 143 7.92 4.41 7.29
N LEU A 144 8.45 5.08 6.25
CA LEU A 144 9.24 4.46 5.20
C LEU A 144 10.38 3.57 5.74
N LYS A 145 11.03 3.99 6.84
CA LYS A 145 12.08 3.18 7.50
C LYS A 145 11.59 1.80 7.95
N THR A 146 10.43 1.73 8.61
CA THR A 146 9.82 0.45 9.04
C THR A 146 9.48 -0.42 7.84
N LYS A 147 8.97 0.20 6.78
CA LYS A 147 8.65 -0.51 5.52
C LYS A 147 9.90 -1.06 4.84
N ALA A 148 11.02 -0.32 4.91
CA ALA A 148 12.31 -0.79 4.43
C ALA A 148 12.84 -1.98 5.24
N GLU A 149 12.65 -1.96 6.56
CA GLU A 149 13.00 -3.07 7.46
C GLU A 149 12.16 -4.32 7.15
N ASP A 150 10.85 -4.18 6.95
CA ASP A 150 9.95 -5.28 6.57
C ASP A 150 10.37 -5.91 5.22
N ILE A 151 10.63 -5.08 4.21
CA ILE A 151 11.11 -5.54 2.90
C ILE A 151 12.47 -6.26 3.03
N GLN A 152 13.39 -5.71 3.83
CA GLN A 152 14.70 -6.33 4.06
C GLN A 152 14.57 -7.70 4.76
N GLN A 153 13.64 -7.84 5.71
CA GLN A 153 13.35 -9.12 6.37
C GLN A 153 12.79 -10.14 5.38
N ASP A 154 11.84 -9.75 4.53
CA ASP A 154 11.30 -10.61 3.48
C ASP A 154 12.40 -11.08 2.51
N VAL A 155 13.27 -10.17 2.05
CA VAL A 155 14.41 -10.52 1.17
C VAL A 155 15.34 -11.53 1.84
N ASN A 156 15.65 -11.33 3.12
CA ASN A 156 16.49 -12.24 3.87
C ASN A 156 15.84 -13.62 4.00
N ALA A 157 14.53 -13.67 4.27
CA ALA A 157 13.76 -14.90 4.37
C ALA A 157 13.71 -15.66 3.03
N ILE A 158 13.45 -14.96 1.92
CA ILE A 158 13.44 -15.53 0.57
C ILE A 158 14.83 -16.09 0.24
N ASN A 159 15.89 -15.30 0.45
CA ASN A 159 17.25 -15.73 0.15
C ASN A 159 17.68 -16.94 0.98
N ALA A 160 17.29 -17.02 2.26
CA ALA A 160 17.56 -18.18 3.10
C ALA A 160 16.86 -19.44 2.57
N GLN A 161 15.59 -19.33 2.17
CA GLN A 161 14.82 -20.44 1.60
C GLN A 161 15.39 -20.90 0.25
N LEU A 162 15.84 -19.97 -0.60
CA LEU A 162 16.46 -20.30 -1.88
C LEU A 162 17.83 -20.99 -1.71
N LYS A 163 18.61 -20.61 -0.69
CA LYS A 163 19.92 -21.20 -0.38
C LYS A 163 19.84 -22.53 0.37
N THR A 164 18.66 -22.94 0.82
CA THR A 164 18.50 -24.20 1.57
C THR A 164 18.86 -25.38 0.67
N SER A 165 19.88 -26.14 1.10
CA SER A 165 20.36 -27.34 0.39
C SER A 165 19.37 -28.49 0.54
N GLY A 166 19.19 -29.28 -0.53
CA GLY A 166 18.36 -30.49 -0.51
C GLY A 166 17.23 -30.47 -1.54
N ILE A 167 16.42 -31.54 -1.53
CA ILE A 167 15.22 -31.64 -2.37
C ILE A 167 14.13 -30.75 -1.75
N ARG A 168 13.62 -29.78 -2.51
CA ARG A 168 12.54 -28.91 -2.03
C ARG A 168 11.22 -29.67 -1.94
N THR A 169 10.64 -29.69 -0.74
CA THR A 169 9.34 -30.30 -0.48
C THR A 169 8.19 -29.42 -0.98
N LEU A 170 6.97 -29.97 -0.97
CA LEU A 170 5.75 -29.19 -1.24
C LEU A 170 5.60 -28.02 -0.25
N GLU A 171 5.86 -28.27 1.03
CA GLU A 171 5.77 -27.28 2.11
C GLU A 171 6.78 -26.14 1.89
N ASP A 172 8.02 -26.47 1.49
CA ASP A 172 9.04 -25.47 1.17
C ASP A 172 8.60 -24.56 0.02
N LYS A 173 7.99 -25.12 -1.02
CA LYS A 173 7.47 -24.34 -2.15
C LYS A 173 6.31 -23.43 -1.73
N GLN A 174 5.40 -23.92 -0.89
CA GLN A 174 4.29 -23.12 -0.37
C GLN A 174 4.77 -21.98 0.52
N LYS A 175 5.75 -22.25 1.38
CA LYS A 175 6.39 -21.23 2.22
C LYS A 175 7.08 -20.17 1.38
N LEU A 176 7.78 -20.57 0.32
CA LEU A 176 8.44 -19.64 -0.61
C LEU A 176 7.42 -18.76 -1.35
N ILE A 177 6.30 -19.33 -1.79
CA ILE A 177 5.18 -18.57 -2.36
C ILE A 177 4.68 -17.52 -1.36
N ALA A 178 4.42 -17.93 -0.10
CA ALA A 178 3.96 -17.02 0.93
C ALA A 178 4.96 -15.88 1.21
N SER A 179 6.27 -16.18 1.22
CA SER A 179 7.31 -15.15 1.39
C SER A 179 7.36 -14.15 0.24
N TYR A 180 7.23 -14.59 -1.02
CA TYR A 180 7.15 -13.65 -2.15
C TYR A 180 5.85 -12.82 -2.14
N MET A 181 4.71 -13.40 -1.72
CA MET A 181 3.45 -12.65 -1.58
C MET A 181 3.53 -11.60 -0.47
N SER A 182 4.12 -11.94 0.68
CA SER A 182 4.42 -11.00 1.77
C SER A 182 5.30 -9.85 1.28
N PHE A 183 6.39 -10.18 0.60
CA PHE A 183 7.31 -9.21 0.00
C PHE A 183 6.61 -8.25 -0.96
N ALA A 184 5.81 -8.78 -1.90
CA ALA A 184 5.05 -7.95 -2.84
C ALA A 184 4.10 -7.00 -2.10
N LEU A 185 3.45 -7.48 -1.03
CA LEU A 185 2.54 -6.67 -0.22
C LEU A 185 3.28 -5.56 0.51
N ASN A 186 4.48 -5.83 1.04
CA ASN A 186 5.30 -4.82 1.69
C ASN A 186 5.84 -3.78 0.69
N CYS A 187 6.12 -4.17 -0.57
CA CYS A 187 6.39 -3.21 -1.64
C CYS A 187 5.18 -2.30 -1.94
N VAL A 188 3.96 -2.85 -1.98
CA VAL A 188 2.72 -2.07 -2.15
C VAL A 188 2.50 -1.13 -0.96
N LYS A 189 2.68 -1.59 0.28
CA LYS A 189 2.61 -0.75 1.49
C LYS A 189 3.60 0.42 1.43
N ALA A 190 4.82 0.20 0.93
CA ALA A 190 5.82 1.24 0.73
C ALA A 190 5.35 2.29 -0.29
N GLN A 191 4.82 1.87 -1.42
CA GLN A 191 4.28 2.76 -2.44
C GLN A 191 3.08 3.57 -1.94
N ILE A 192 2.13 2.94 -1.24
CA ILE A 192 0.97 3.62 -0.64
C ILE A 192 1.42 4.73 0.32
N PHE A 193 2.45 4.45 1.13
CA PHE A 193 2.99 5.45 2.06
C PHE A 193 3.56 6.66 1.32
N ILE A 194 4.38 6.43 0.29
CA ILE A 194 4.96 7.51 -0.51
C ILE A 194 3.85 8.35 -1.17
N CYS A 195 2.85 7.70 -1.78
CA CYS A 195 1.74 8.37 -2.45
C CYS A 195 0.92 9.25 -1.48
N LEU A 196 0.61 8.74 -0.29
CA LEU A 196 -0.24 9.45 0.66
C LEU A 196 0.52 10.52 1.46
N GLU A 197 1.79 10.29 1.79
CA GLU A 197 2.64 11.31 2.41
C GLU A 197 2.76 12.55 1.51
N GLU A 198 2.84 12.36 0.18
CA GLU A 198 2.80 13.47 -0.78
C GLU A 198 1.46 14.21 -0.79
N GLN A 199 0.34 13.50 -0.65
CA GLN A 199 -0.98 14.13 -0.59
C GLN A 199 -1.14 14.95 0.69
N GLU A 200 -0.72 14.41 1.84
CA GLU A 200 -0.75 15.10 3.12
C GLU A 200 0.12 16.38 3.08
N GLN A 201 1.35 16.29 2.57
CA GLN A 201 2.25 17.46 2.44
C GLN A 201 1.69 18.54 1.51
N LYS A 202 1.05 18.15 0.39
CA LYS A 202 0.41 19.10 -0.54
C LYS A 202 -0.80 19.78 0.12
N ILE A 203 -1.62 19.05 0.87
CA ILE A 203 -2.77 19.60 1.58
C ILE A 203 -2.31 20.59 2.64
N GLU A 204 -1.31 20.24 3.46
CA GLU A 204 -0.75 21.11 4.48
C GLU A 204 -0.15 22.40 3.89
N ALA A 205 0.56 22.31 2.76
CA ALA A 205 1.11 23.47 2.07
C ALA A 205 0.02 24.43 1.55
N LEU A 206 -1.06 23.87 0.97
CA LEU A 206 -2.21 24.65 0.50
C LEU A 206 -2.98 25.30 1.66
N GLN A 207 -3.10 24.62 2.79
CA GLN A 207 -3.71 25.18 4.00
C GLN A 207 -2.91 26.38 4.52
N LYS A 208 -1.57 26.25 4.63
CA LYS A 208 -0.70 27.37 5.04
C LYS A 208 -0.79 28.57 4.10
N GLN A 209 -0.80 28.34 2.79
CA GLN A 209 -0.98 29.43 1.81
C GLN A 209 -2.35 30.12 1.92
N ASN A 210 -3.39 29.37 2.25
CA ASN A 210 -4.71 29.95 2.47
C ASN A 210 -4.78 30.73 3.78
N GLU A 211 -4.14 30.26 4.85
CA GLU A 211 -4.02 30.98 6.13
C GLU A 211 -3.25 32.29 5.95
N GLU A 212 -2.07 32.25 5.31
CA GLU A 212 -1.27 33.45 4.98
C GLU A 212 -2.05 34.45 4.12
N ARG A 213 -2.87 33.96 3.18
CA ARG A 213 -3.73 34.83 2.35
C ARG A 213 -4.85 35.47 3.17
N VAL A 214 -5.47 34.73 4.09
CA VAL A 214 -6.53 35.25 4.96
C VAL A 214 -5.97 36.30 5.91
N ASP A 215 -4.81 36.04 6.52
CA ASP A 215 -4.11 36.99 7.39
C ASP A 215 -3.72 38.26 6.63
N TYR A 216 -3.20 38.13 5.42
CA TYR A 216 -2.91 39.28 4.54
C TYR A 216 -4.16 40.10 4.23
N MET A 217 -5.27 39.44 3.85
CA MET A 217 -6.52 40.13 3.55
C MET A 217 -7.10 40.85 4.78
N GLN A 218 -6.95 40.27 5.97
CA GLN A 218 -7.41 40.87 7.21
C GLN A 218 -6.57 42.09 7.60
N ALA A 219 -5.25 42.03 7.48
CA ALA A 219 -4.35 43.16 7.69
C ALA A 219 -4.64 44.33 6.73
N VAL A 220 -4.88 44.03 5.44
CA VAL A 220 -5.28 45.04 4.44
C VAL A 220 -6.60 45.71 4.83
N CYS A 221 -7.62 44.93 5.25
CA CYS A 221 -8.89 45.50 5.70
C CYS A 221 -8.72 46.40 6.94
N GLU A 222 -7.83 46.08 7.86
CA GLU A 222 -7.53 46.90 9.04
C GLU A 222 -6.83 48.22 8.68
N GLU A 223 -5.94 48.23 7.69
CA GLU A 223 -5.31 49.45 7.16
C GLU A 223 -6.32 50.38 6.47
N PHE A 224 -7.24 49.83 5.67
CA PHE A 224 -8.28 50.63 4.99
C PHE A 224 -9.35 51.20 5.95
N MET A 225 -9.51 50.62 7.14
CA MET A 225 -10.43 51.10 8.18
C MET A 225 -9.81 52.12 9.13
N GLN A 226 -8.51 52.45 8.99
CA GLN A 226 -7.94 53.55 9.77
C GLN A 226 -8.50 54.89 9.28
N PRO A 227 -9.11 55.71 10.15
CA PRO A 227 -9.62 57.02 9.76
C PRO A 227 -8.46 57.88 9.28
N GLY A 228 -8.58 58.41 8.06
CA GLY A 228 -7.60 59.33 7.49
C GLY A 228 -7.32 60.49 8.43
N ILE A 229 -6.03 60.72 8.69
CA ILE A 229 -5.52 61.91 9.40
C ILE A 229 -5.79 63.15 8.57
#